data_AF-A0A1M6NA96-F1
#
_entry.id   AF-A0A1M6NA96-F1
#
_cell.length_a   1.000
_cell.length_b   1.000
_cell.length_c   1.000
_cell.angle_alpha   90.00
_cell.angle_beta   90.00
_cell.angle_gamma   90.00
#
_symmetry.space_group_name_H-M   'P 1'
#
loop_
_entity.id
_entity.type
_entity.pdbx_description
1 polymer ?
#
loop_
_entity_poly.entity_id
_entity_poly.type
_entity_poly.pdbx_seq_one_letter_code
_entity_poly.pdbx_strand_id
1 'polypeptide(L)' 'MTNKHRHHYNGYAVQPSAHRLPDGSFSSNLLLERADSARAEGRYQFYSLDYFTNEEQALQHSASWARNWVDTRG' A
#
# COMPACT_ATOMS: atom_id res chain seq x y z
N MET A 1 15.71 -2.45 -11.72
CA MET A 1 15.62 -3.16 -10.41
C MET A 1 14.28 -2.79 -9.78
N THR A 2 13.22 -3.53 -10.08
CA THR A 2 11.87 -3.28 -9.55
C THR A 2 11.79 -3.88 -8.16
N ASN A 3 12.12 -3.08 -7.15
CA ASN A 3 12.11 -3.54 -5.76
C ASN A 3 10.67 -3.82 -5.35
N LYS A 4 10.33 -5.11 -5.31
CA LYS A 4 9.04 -5.62 -4.86
C LYS A 4 8.86 -5.24 -3.38
N HIS A 5 8.28 -4.07 -3.10
CA HIS A 5 7.84 -3.69 -1.75
C HIS A 5 6.60 -4.50 -1.29
N ARG A 6 6.45 -5.74 -1.78
CA ARG A 6 5.40 -6.65 -1.34
C ARG A 6 5.91 -7.36 -0.09
N HIS A 7 5.38 -7.00 1.07
CA HIS A 7 5.72 -7.59 2.35
C HIS A 7 4.48 -8.19 3.00
N HIS A 8 4.63 -9.27 3.77
CA HIS A 8 3.51 -9.88 4.49
C HIS A 8 3.45 -9.35 5.92
N TYR A 9 2.28 -8.95 6.38
CA TYR A 9 2.03 -8.48 7.74
C TYR A 9 0.67 -8.99 8.24
N ASN A 10 0.68 -9.71 9.36
CA ASN A 10 -0.50 -10.27 10.04
C ASN A 10 -1.52 -10.95 9.10
N GLY A 11 -1.03 -11.78 8.17
CA GLY A 11 -1.87 -12.49 7.20
C GLY A 11 -2.24 -11.70 5.93
N TYR A 12 -1.75 -10.47 5.77
CA TYR A 12 -1.97 -9.63 4.58
C TYR A 12 -0.66 -9.42 3.80
N ALA A 13 -0.72 -9.57 2.48
CA ALA A 13 0.26 -9.04 1.54
C ALA A 13 0.03 -7.54 1.35
N VAL A 14 0.96 -6.75 1.87
CA VAL A 14 1.01 -5.30 1.79
C VAL A 14 1.81 -4.89 0.58
N GLN A 15 1.21 -4.08 -0.30
CA GLN A 15 1.82 -3.60 -1.53
C GLN A 15 1.65 -2.08 -1.64
N PRO A 16 2.59 -1.33 -1.06
CA PRO A 16 2.72 0.11 -1.29
C PRO A 16 3.03 0.37 -2.76
N SER A 17 2.44 1.44 -3.29
CA SER A 17 2.81 1.95 -4.61
C SER A 17 2.70 3.47 -4.63
N ALA A 18 3.61 4.09 -5.36
CA ALA A 18 3.56 5.52 -5.60
C ALA A 18 3.15 5.75 -7.05
N HIS A 19 2.12 6.56 -7.26
CA HIS A 19 1.69 6.95 -8.60
C HIS A 19 2.06 8.40 -8.85
N ARG A 20 2.96 8.64 -9.81
CA ARG A 20 3.38 9.98 -10.18
C ARG A 20 2.28 10.70 -10.96
N LEU A 21 1.91 11.89 -10.49
CA LEU A 21 0.91 12.76 -11.08
C LEU A 21 1.52 13.74 -12.09
N PRO A 22 0.69 14.35 -12.96
CA PRO A 22 1.17 15.31 -13.97
C PRO A 22 1.85 16.55 -13.40
N ASP A 23 1.49 16.95 -12.18
CA ASP A 23 2.09 18.07 -11.45
C ASP A 23 3.47 17.74 -10.84
N GLY A 24 3.92 16.49 -10.97
CA GLY A 24 5.19 16.00 -10.46
C GLY A 24 5.13 15.46 -9.03
N SER A 25 3.98 15.55 -8.36
CA SER A 25 3.75 14.90 -7.07
C SER A 25 3.50 13.39 -7.23
N PHE A 26 3.47 12.67 -6.12
CA PHE A 26 3.23 11.23 -6.05
C PHE A 26 2.06 10.96 -5.12
N SER A 27 1.03 10.26 -5.61
CA SER A 27 -0.02 9.74 -4.74
C SER A 27 0.43 8.44 -4.09
N SER A 28 0.23 8.35 -2.77
CA SER A 28 0.49 7.17 -1.96
C SER A 28 -0.69 6.20 -2.09
N ASN A 29 -0.49 5.11 -2.82
CA ASN A 29 -1.49 4.08 -3.05
C ASN A 29 -1.11 2.79 -2.32
N LEU A 30 -2.10 1.97 -2.02
CA LEU A 30 -1.91 0.73 -1.27
C LEU A 30 -2.84 -0.37 -1.79
N LEU A 31 -2.28 -1.56 -1.97
CA LEU A 31 -3.03 -2.79 -2.18
C LEU A 31 -2.73 -3.76 -1.03
N LEU A 32 -3.78 -4.24 -0.37
CA LEU A 32 -3.76 -5.28 0.64
C LEU A 32 -4.45 -6.52 0.11
N GLU A 33 -3.83 -7.68 0.22
CA GLU A 33 -4.40 -8.97 -0.17
C GLU A 33 -4.23 -9.97 0.97
N ARG A 34 -5.31 -10.55 1.50
CA ARG A 34 -5.19 -11.66 2.46
C ARG A 34 -4.46 -12.84 1.83
N ALA A 35 -3.41 -13.31 2.48
CA ALA A 35 -2.54 -14.38 1.98
C ALA A 35 -3.24 -15.75 1.91
N ASP A 36 -4.29 -15.94 2.69
CA ASP A 36 -5.05 -17.19 2.82
C ASP A 36 -6.36 -17.23 2.01
N SER A 37 -6.72 -16.12 1.38
CA SER A 37 -8.02 -15.98 0.74
C SER A 37 -7.95 -16.38 -0.74
N ALA A 38 -8.42 -17.58 -1.07
CA ALA A 38 -8.57 -18.06 -2.45
C ALA A 38 -9.61 -17.26 -3.28
N ARG A 39 -10.28 -16.27 -2.68
CA ARG A 39 -11.27 -15.39 -3.29
C ARG A 39 -10.91 -13.92 -3.12
N ALA A 40 -11.37 -13.10 -4.07
CA ALA A 40 -11.24 -11.64 -4.09
C ALA A 40 -11.81 -10.92 -2.84
N GLU A 41 -12.50 -11.62 -1.95
CA GLU A 41 -13.09 -11.11 -0.71
C GLU A 41 -12.04 -10.60 0.31
N GLY A 42 -10.75 -10.91 0.11
CA GLY A 42 -9.64 -10.44 0.93
C GLY A 42 -8.78 -9.32 0.33
N ARG A 43 -9.21 -8.68 -0.77
CA ARG A 43 -8.45 -7.64 -1.48
C ARG A 43 -9.00 -6.24 -1.17
N TYR A 44 -8.13 -5.34 -0.70
CA TYR A 44 -8.46 -3.93 -0.44
C TYR A 44 -7.50 -3.03 -1.19
N GLN A 45 -8.06 -2.13 -2.00
CA GLN A 45 -7.29 -1.18 -2.77
C GLN A 45 -7.63 0.23 -2.34
N PHE A 46 -6.59 0.98 -1.96
CA PHE A 46 -6.67 2.36 -1.56
C PHE A 46 -5.87 3.20 -2.53
N TYR A 47 -6.46 4.31 -2.93
CA TYR A 47 -5.84 5.28 -3.82
C TYR A 47 -5.76 6.61 -3.10
N SER A 48 -4.66 7.33 -3.31
CA SER A 48 -4.45 8.68 -2.79
C SER A 48 -4.66 8.77 -1.27
N LEU A 49 -4.00 7.88 -0.52
CA LEU A 49 -3.97 7.98 0.95
C LEU A 49 -3.42 9.34 1.40
N ASP A 50 -2.43 9.85 0.66
CA ASP A 50 -1.92 11.22 0.73
C ASP A 50 -1.08 11.51 -0.53
N TYR A 51 -0.61 12.74 -0.69
CA TYR A 51 0.24 13.20 -1.79
C TYR A 51 1.60 13.70 -1.29
N PHE A 52 2.66 13.31 -1.97
CA PHE A 52 4.04 13.62 -1.59
C PHE A 52 4.82 14.18 -2.77
N THR A 53 5.83 15.00 -2.50
CA THR A 53 6.76 15.47 -3.53
C THR A 53 7.85 14.42 -3.85
N ASN A 54 7.98 13.39 -3.00
CA ASN A 54 8.97 12.32 -3.12
C ASN A 54 8.28 10.94 -3.17
N GLU A 55 8.68 10.12 -4.14
CA GLU A 55 8.21 8.74 -4.32
C GLU A 55 8.44 7.87 -3.09
N GLU A 56 9.62 7.98 -2.46
CA GLU A 56 9.97 7.16 -1.29
C GLU A 56 9.07 7.49 -0.09
N GLN A 57 8.72 8.76 0.11
CA GLN A 57 7.79 9.18 1.15
C GLN A 57 6.40 8.60 0.92
N ALA A 58 5.91 8.59 -0.33
CA ALA A 58 4.63 7.99 -0.68
C ALA A 58 4.60 6.48 -0.39
N LEU A 59 5.70 5.77 -0.68
CA LEU A 59 5.83 4.34 -0.39
C LEU A 59 5.90 4.04 1.11
N GLN A 60 6.71 4.79 1.86
CA GLN A 60 6.85 4.61 3.32
C GLN A 60 5.55 4.93 4.06
N HIS A 61 4.82 5.95 3.59
CA HIS A 61 3.53 6.33 4.15
C HIS A 61 2.50 5.20 4.01
N SER A 62 2.26 4.73 2.78
CA SER A 62 1.33 3.61 2.52
C SER A 62 1.73 2.32 3.25
N ALA A 63 3.02 2.02 3.39
CA ALA A 63 3.50 0.87 4.17
C ALA A 63 3.21 0.98 5.67
N SER A 64 3.33 2.17 6.25
CA SER A 64 3.06 2.41 7.67
C SER A 64 1.55 2.48 7.95
N TRP A 65 0.81 3.14 7.08
CA TRP A 65 -0.65 3.18 7.11
C TRP A 65 -1.25 1.77 7.03
N ALA A 66 -0.70 0.91 6.17
CA ALA A 66 -1.13 -0.49 6.05
C ALA A 66 -1.05 -1.27 7.36
N ARG A 67 0.04 -1.12 8.12
CA ARG A 67 0.21 -1.80 9.41
C ARG A 67 -0.88 -1.39 10.39
N ASN A 68 -1.09 -0.07 10.55
CA ASN A 68 -2.15 0.46 11.41
C ASN A 68 -3.54 -0.05 10.98
N TRP A 69 -3.84 -0.02 9.67
CA TRP A 69 -5.12 -0.49 9.16
C TRP A 69 -5.37 -1.97 9.46
N VAL A 70 -4.36 -2.83 9.26
CA VAL A 70 -4.44 -4.26 9.56
C VAL A 70 -4.61 -4.47 11.07
N ASP A 71 -3.86 -3.74 11.90
CA ASP A 71 -3.95 -3.84 13.37
C ASP A 71 -5.32 -3.39 13.90
N THR A 72 -5.99 -2.41 13.27
CA THR A 72 -7.35 -2.00 13.67
C THR A 72 -8.45 -2.97 13.23
N ARG A 73 -8.13 -3.92 12.35
CA ARG A 73 -9.09 -4.85 11.76
C ARG A 73 -9.04 -6.26 12.35
N GLY A 74 -7.90 -6.66 12.89
CA GLY A 74 -7.68 -7.94 13.58
C GLY A 74 -8.02 -7.83 15.05
#